data_AF-A0A8E2EGU9-F1
#
_entry.id   AF-A0A8E2EGU9-F1
#
_cell.length_a   1.000
_cell.length_b   1.000
_cell.length_c   1.000
_cell.angle_alpha   90.00
_cell.angle_beta   90.00
_cell.angle_gamma   90.00
#
_symmetry.space_group_name_H-M   'P 1'
#
loop_
_entity.id
_entity.type
_entity.pdbx_description
1 polymer ?
#
loop_
_entity_poly.entity_id
_entity_poly.type
_entity_poly.pdbx_seq_one_letter_code
_entity_poly.pdbx_strand_id
1 'polypeptide(L)'
;MDFSDIFRMVNLAVGVFMLLGGVAQFFHFQFKDIIIGVYMIVFGLATWLLEFQIPPQIAKHASFMFSFIGRGIFYVFIGSVIVGQEWYKYVPGTIIGVIGIAYVVLEYIPSIEPPANMRDADAGWGAEQV
;
A
#
# COMPACT_ATOMS: atom_id res chain seq x y z
N MET A 1 -4.78 -20.74 -7.46
CA MET A 1 -5.05 -19.35 -7.03
C MET A 1 -4.65 -18.48 -8.19
N ASP A 2 -5.56 -17.66 -8.70
CA ASP A 2 -5.22 -16.71 -9.77
C ASP A 2 -4.27 -15.64 -9.22
N PHE A 3 -3.39 -15.12 -10.07
CA PHE A 3 -2.41 -14.08 -9.69
C PHE A 3 -3.08 -12.87 -9.03
N SER A 4 -4.29 -12.53 -9.48
CA SER A 4 -5.12 -11.49 -8.89
C SER A 4 -5.32 -11.71 -7.38
N ASP A 5 -5.81 -12.89 -6.97
CA ASP A 5 -6.08 -13.19 -5.54
C ASP A 5 -4.83 -13.11 -4.66
N ILE A 6 -3.68 -13.51 -5.21
CA ILE A 6 -2.39 -13.42 -4.52
C ILE A 6 -2.05 -11.95 -4.24
N PHE A 7 -2.19 -11.06 -5.23
CA PHE A 7 -1.95 -9.63 -5.03
C PHE A 7 -2.90 -9.01 -4.01
N ARG A 8 -4.19 -9.36 -4.06
CA ARG A 8 -5.18 -8.89 -3.07
C ARG A 8 -4.79 -9.30 -1.66
N MET A 9 -4.38 -10.55 -1.49
CA MET A 9 -3.96 -11.09 -0.19
C MET A 9 -2.68 -10.40 0.32
N VAL A 10 -1.71 -10.13 -0.56
CA VAL A 10 -0.49 -9.40 -0.21
C VAL A 10 -0.81 -7.95 0.20
N ASN A 11 -1.66 -7.25 -0.57
CA ASN A 11 -2.07 -5.87 -0.23
C ASN A 11 -2.78 -5.82 1.12
N LEU A 12 -3.66 -6.78 1.40
CA LEU A 12 -4.38 -6.87 2.67
C LEU A 12 -3.42 -7.16 3.83
N ALA A 13 -2.46 -8.07 3.63
CA ALA A 13 -1.40 -8.33 4.61
C ALA A 13 -0.58 -7.08 4.91
N VAL A 14 -0.17 -6.34 3.87
CA VAL A 14 0.55 -5.06 4.02
C VAL A 14 -0.28 -4.05 4.81
N GLY A 15 -1.58 -3.90 4.49
CA GLY A 15 -2.48 -3.02 5.23
C GLY A 15 -2.58 -3.37 6.72
N VAL A 16 -2.66 -4.66 7.05
CA VAL A 16 -2.65 -5.14 8.45
C VAL A 16 -1.32 -4.82 9.13
N PHE A 17 -0.18 -5.07 8.47
CA PHE A 17 1.13 -4.73 9.04
C PHE A 17 1.32 -3.22 9.24
N MET A 18 0.78 -2.38 8.36
CA MET A 18 0.78 -0.92 8.54
C MET A 18 -0.06 -0.50 9.75
N LEU A 19 -1.23 -1.11 9.95
CA LEU A 19 -2.08 -0.85 11.13
C LEU A 19 -1.39 -1.27 12.43
N LEU A 20 -0.81 -2.46 12.45
CA LEU A 20 -0.07 -2.96 13.61
C LEU A 20 1.15 -2.09 13.91
N GLY A 21 1.90 -1.68 12.88
CA GLY A 21 3.03 -0.74 13.02
C GLY A 21 2.60 0.63 13.53
N GLY A 22 1.47 1.15 13.04
CA GLY A 22 0.88 2.41 13.51
C GLY A 22 0.48 2.36 14.99
N VAL A 23 -0.21 1.30 15.42
CA VAL A 23 -0.56 1.08 16.83
C VAL A 23 0.71 0.94 17.68
N ALA A 24 1.72 0.24 17.18
CA ALA A 24 2.98 0.05 17.89
C ALA A 24 3.77 1.34 18.11
N GLN A 25 3.52 2.37 17.29
CA GLN A 25 4.16 3.68 17.45
C GLN A 25 3.65 4.42 18.69
N PHE A 26 2.42 4.16 19.14
CA PHE A 26 1.84 4.79 20.34
C PHE A 26 2.46 4.31 21.66
N PHE A 27 3.22 3.21 21.67
CA PHE A 27 3.93 2.77 22.89
C PHE A 27 5.03 3.74 23.34
N HIS A 28 5.48 4.63 22.45
CA HIS A 28 6.40 5.72 22.77
C HIS A 28 5.67 7.06 22.66
N PHE A 29 5.40 7.71 23.79
CA PHE A 29 4.63 8.96 23.87
C PHE A 29 5.46 10.20 23.46
N GLN A 30 6.05 10.17 22.27
CA GLN A 30 6.61 11.36 21.64
C GLN A 30 5.60 11.92 20.63
N PHE A 31 5.51 13.26 20.52
CA PHE A 31 4.61 13.91 19.56
C PHE A 31 4.86 13.46 18.11
N LYS A 32 6.12 13.25 17.73
CA LYS A 32 6.51 12.71 16.42
C LYS A 32 5.91 11.32 16.18
N ASP A 33 5.98 10.45 17.19
CA ASP A 33 5.53 9.06 17.11
C ASP A 33 4.02 8.97 16.99
N ILE A 34 3.29 9.83 17.69
CA ILE A 34 1.83 9.94 17.56
C ILE A 34 1.44 10.36 16.15
N ILE A 35 2.10 11.38 15.59
CA ILE A 35 1.82 11.88 14.24
C ILE A 35 2.08 10.77 13.21
N ILE A 36 3.23 10.10 13.31
CA ILE A 36 3.57 8.97 12.42
C ILE A 36 2.52 7.86 12.55
N GLY A 37 2.17 7.46 13.78
CA GLY A 37 1.17 6.43 14.07
C GLY A 37 -0.18 6.70 13.41
N VAL A 38 -0.69 7.94 13.51
CA VAL A 38 -1.94 8.35 12.85
C VAL A 38 -1.84 8.22 11.33
N TYR A 39 -0.75 8.70 10.71
CA TYR A 39 -0.57 8.55 9.27
C TYR A 39 -0.57 7.08 8.85
N MET A 40 0.10 6.20 9.61
CA MET A 40 0.16 4.76 9.25
C MET A 40 -1.21 4.11 9.30
N ILE A 41 -2.04 4.47 10.30
CA ILE A 41 -3.40 3.96 10.44
C ILE A 41 -4.26 4.41 9.26
N VAL A 42 -4.20 5.70 8.91
CA VAL A 42 -4.95 6.25 7.77
C VAL A 42 -4.53 5.57 6.46
N PHE A 43 -3.22 5.43 6.22
CA PHE A 43 -2.69 4.78 5.03
C PHE A 43 -2.97 3.27 4.97
N GLY A 44 -2.92 2.57 6.11
CA GLY A 44 -3.27 1.16 6.22
C GLY A 44 -4.75 0.93 5.92
N LEU A 45 -5.64 1.74 6.51
CA LEU A 45 -7.08 1.71 6.20
C LEU A 45 -7.36 2.05 4.74
N ALA A 46 -6.69 3.06 4.17
CA ALA A 46 -6.85 3.41 2.77
C ALA A 46 -6.43 2.26 1.84
N THR A 47 -5.29 1.62 2.12
CA THR A 47 -4.80 0.45 1.36
C THR A 47 -5.79 -0.71 1.45
N TRP A 48 -6.41 -0.91 2.61
CA TRP A 48 -7.40 -1.96 2.82
C TRP A 48 -8.73 -1.67 2.12
N LEU A 49 -9.23 -0.43 2.20
CA LEU A 49 -10.47 0.00 1.54
C LEU A 49 -10.38 -0.12 0.01
N LEU A 50 -9.23 0.29 -0.55
CA LEU A 50 -8.95 0.18 -1.98
C LEU A 50 -9.02 -1.26 -2.50
N GLU A 51 -8.91 -2.26 -1.64
CA GLU A 51 -8.97 -3.68 -2.01
C GLU A 51 -10.41 -4.23 -2.08
N PHE A 52 -11.36 -3.60 -1.38
CA PHE A 52 -12.76 -4.02 -1.37
C PHE A 52 -13.65 -3.20 -2.30
N GLN A 53 -13.38 -1.90 -2.43
CA GLN A 53 -14.12 -1.00 -3.31
C GLN A 53 -13.17 0.08 -3.84
N ILE A 54 -13.35 0.50 -5.10
CA ILE A 54 -12.61 1.62 -5.68
C ILE A 54 -13.47 2.89 -5.52
N PRO A 55 -13.20 3.80 -4.56
CA PRO A 55 -13.97 5.01 -4.44
C PRO A 55 -13.55 5.95 -5.58
N PRO A 56 -14.50 6.50 -6.37
CA PRO A 56 -14.17 7.33 -7.55
C PRO A 56 -13.38 8.60 -7.18
N GLN A 57 -13.51 9.08 -5.94
CA GLN A 57 -12.76 10.22 -5.41
C GLN A 57 -11.27 9.91 -5.20
N ILE A 58 -10.94 8.68 -4.78
CA ILE A 58 -9.55 8.23 -4.57
C ILE A 58 -8.91 7.85 -5.91
N ALA A 59 -9.67 7.26 -6.84
CA ALA A 59 -9.21 7.03 -8.21
C ALA A 59 -8.75 8.33 -8.90
N LYS A 60 -9.44 9.45 -8.63
CA LYS A 60 -9.12 10.76 -9.21
C LYS A 60 -7.84 11.41 -8.64
N HIS A 61 -7.51 11.21 -7.37
CA HIS A 61 -6.39 11.91 -6.70
C HIS A 61 -5.19 11.02 -6.38
N ALA A 62 -5.38 9.69 -6.37
CA ALA A 62 -4.35 8.72 -6.00
C ALA A 62 -4.15 7.68 -7.11
N SER A 63 -4.10 8.12 -8.38
CA SER A 63 -3.85 7.25 -9.53
C SER A 63 -2.53 6.44 -9.40
N PHE A 64 -1.56 6.96 -8.65
CA PHE A 64 -0.31 6.24 -8.35
C PHE A 64 -0.53 4.97 -7.51
N MET A 65 -1.57 4.92 -6.67
CA MET A 65 -1.93 3.71 -5.90
C MET A 65 -2.61 2.65 -6.78
N PHE A 66 -2.81 2.90 -8.08
CA PHE A 66 -3.33 1.93 -9.04
C PHE A 66 -2.28 1.47 -10.04
N SER A 67 -1.00 1.79 -9.83
CA SER A 67 0.12 1.27 -10.62
C SER A 67 1.08 0.45 -9.72
N PHE A 68 1.70 -0.61 -10.26
CA PHE A 68 2.63 -1.44 -9.49
C PHE A 68 3.84 -0.63 -9.00
N ILE A 69 4.38 0.25 -9.85
CA ILE A 69 5.49 1.13 -9.46
C ILE A 69 5.09 2.13 -8.37
N GLY A 70 3.90 2.72 -8.47
CA GLY A 70 3.42 3.70 -7.50
C GLY A 70 3.12 3.07 -6.13
N ARG A 71 2.52 1.87 -6.11
CA ARG A 71 2.36 1.08 -4.88
C ARG A 71 3.71 0.62 -4.32
N GLY A 72 4.61 0.17 -5.17
CA GLY A 72 5.94 -0.29 -4.76
C GLY A 72 6.73 0.81 -4.06
N ILE A 73 6.82 2.00 -4.66
CA ILE A 73 7.49 3.16 -4.06
C ILE A 73 6.80 3.57 -2.75
N PHE A 74 5.46 3.56 -2.72
CA PHE A 74 4.70 3.86 -1.51
C PHE A 74 4.99 2.88 -0.36
N TYR A 75 5.05 1.58 -0.64
CA TYR A 75 5.38 0.57 0.36
C TYR A 75 6.84 0.66 0.82
N VAL A 76 7.79 0.96 -0.07
CA VAL A 76 9.18 1.25 0.34
C VAL A 76 9.23 2.46 1.29
N PHE A 77 8.52 3.53 0.95
CA PHE A 77 8.45 4.73 1.77
C PHE A 77 7.85 4.42 3.15
N ILE A 78 6.68 3.77 3.21
CA ILE A 78 6.04 3.40 4.47
C ILE A 78 6.92 2.46 5.30
N GLY A 79 7.52 1.45 4.67
CA GLY A 79 8.47 0.54 5.33
C GLY A 79 9.61 1.30 5.99
N SER A 80 10.20 2.27 5.29
CA SER A 80 11.28 3.10 5.84
C SER A 80 10.84 3.99 7.02
N VAL A 81 9.59 4.44 7.04
CA VAL A 81 9.01 5.24 8.14
C VAL A 81 8.68 4.39 9.37
N ILE A 82 8.26 3.13 9.18
CA ILE A 82 7.97 2.19 10.29
C ILE A 82 9.27 1.75 10.98
N VAL A 83 10.35 1.54 10.21
CA VAL A 83 11.61 1.02 10.75
C VAL A 83 12.13 1.92 11.87
N GLY A 84 12.15 1.38 13.08
CA GLY A 84 12.66 2.02 14.28
C GLY A 84 13.62 1.09 15.03
N GLN A 85 14.06 1.50 16.22
CA GLN A 85 15.03 0.75 17.01
C GLN A 85 14.45 -0.53 17.66
N GLU A 86 13.14 -0.57 17.83
CA GLU A 86 12.45 -1.65 18.53
C GLU A 86 12.10 -2.80 17.58
N TRP A 87 12.22 -4.05 18.04
CA TRP A 87 12.02 -5.24 17.21
C TRP A 87 10.62 -5.30 16.57
N TYR A 88 9.59 -4.86 17.30
CA TYR A 88 8.21 -4.79 16.85
C TYR A 88 7.95 -3.68 15.82
N LYS A 89 8.91 -2.78 15.60
CA LYS A 89 8.88 -1.76 14.54
C LYS A 89 9.77 -2.17 13.36
N TYR A 90 10.95 -2.72 13.67
CA TYR A 90 11.93 -3.15 12.66
C TYR A 90 11.37 -4.24 11.74
N VAL A 91 10.82 -5.33 12.30
CA VAL A 91 10.33 -6.47 11.53
C VAL A 91 9.21 -6.12 10.55
N PRO A 92 8.08 -5.51 10.96
CA PRO A 92 7.01 -5.17 10.01
C PRO A 92 7.45 -4.12 8.99
N GLY A 93 8.28 -3.15 9.39
CA GLY A 93 8.80 -2.13 8.47
C GLY A 93 9.68 -2.72 7.37
N THR A 94 10.58 -3.64 7.72
CA THR A 94 11.42 -4.33 6.73
C THR A 94 10.60 -5.21 5.79
N ILE A 95 9.60 -5.95 6.30
CA ILE A 95 8.72 -6.79 5.46
C ILE A 95 7.99 -5.93 4.43
N ILE A 96 7.37 -4.83 4.86
CA ILE A 96 6.64 -3.92 3.96
C ILE A 96 7.61 -3.30 2.94
N GLY A 97 8.82 -2.92 3.36
CA GLY A 97 9.84 -2.38 2.46
C GLY A 97 10.28 -3.39 1.40
N VAL A 98 10.50 -4.65 1.77
CA VAL A 98 10.87 -5.72 0.83
C VAL A 98 9.73 -6.01 -0.15
N ILE A 99 8.48 -6.03 0.33
CA ILE A 99 7.31 -6.17 -0.54
C ILE A 99 7.25 -5.00 -1.53
N GLY A 100 7.51 -3.77 -1.08
CA GLY A 100 7.57 -2.61 -1.97
C GLY A 100 8.60 -2.76 -3.09
N ILE A 101 9.81 -3.24 -2.78
CA ILE A 101 10.83 -3.53 -3.79
C ILE A 101 10.34 -4.61 -4.76
N ALA A 102 9.72 -5.68 -4.26
CA ALA A 102 9.16 -6.72 -5.10
C ALA A 102 8.13 -6.16 -6.09
N TYR A 103 7.22 -5.28 -5.63
CA TYR A 103 6.25 -4.62 -6.52
C TYR A 103 6.91 -3.75 -7.59
N VAL A 104 7.99 -3.04 -7.27
CA VAL A 104 8.77 -2.28 -8.28
C VAL A 104 9.42 -3.21 -9.30
N VAL A 105 9.95 -4.35 -8.87
CA VAL A 105 10.58 -5.33 -9.78
C VAL A 105 9.53 -6.00 -10.68
N LEU A 106 8.34 -6.29 -10.14
CA LEU A 106 7.25 -6.93 -10.90
C LEU A 106 6.75 -6.08 -12.07
N GLU A 107 6.87 -4.74 -12.01
CA GLU A 107 6.57 -3.85 -13.14
C GLU A 107 7.39 -4.21 -14.40
N TYR A 108 8.63 -4.68 -14.22
CA TYR A 108 9.50 -5.04 -15.34
C TYR A 108 9.25 -6.46 -15.88
N ILE A 109 8.27 -7.18 -15.31
CA ILE A 109 7.87 -8.52 -15.76
C ILE A 109 6.55 -8.39 -16.56
N PRO A 110 6.62 -8.28 -17.90
CA PRO A 110 5.46 -8.00 -18.76
C PRO A 110 4.40 -9.14 -18.83
N SER A 111 4.59 -10.23 -18.08
CA SER A 111 3.71 -11.40 -18.07
C SER A 111 2.65 -11.37 -16.97
N ILE A 112 2.65 -10.37 -16.09
CA ILE A 112 1.66 -10.24 -15.02
C ILE A 112 0.65 -9.18 -15.42
N GLU A 113 -0.56 -9.62 -15.77
CA GLU A 113 -1.67 -8.70 -15.99
C GLU A 113 -1.97 -7.95 -14.67
N PRO A 114 -2.11 -6.61 -14.72
CA PRO A 114 -2.54 -5.85 -13.57
C PRO A 114 -3.87 -6.38 -13.04
N PRO A 115 -4.01 -6.60 -11.71
CA PRO A 115 -5.26 -7.05 -11.12
C PRO A 115 -6.40 -6.09 -11.47
N ALA A 116 -7.65 -6.58 -11.49
CA ALA A 116 -8.84 -5.84 -11.93
C ALA A 116 -8.98 -4.44 -11.28
N ASN A 117 -8.53 -4.29 -10.03
CA ASN A 117 -8.46 -3.01 -9.31
C ASN A 117 -7.62 -1.93 -10.01
N MET A 118 -6.66 -2.29 -10.86
CA MET A 118 -5.83 -1.39 -11.66
C MET A 118 -6.40 -1.18 -13.08
N ARG A 119 -7.21 -2.12 -13.59
CA ARG A 119 -7.83 -2.08 -14.93
C ARG A 119 -9.10 -1.21 -14.99
N ASP A 120 -9.93 -1.23 -13.95
CA ASP A 120 -11.19 -0.47 -13.95
C ASP A 120 -10.98 1.04 -13.67
N ALA A 121 -9.82 1.43 -13.15
CA ALA A 121 -9.45 2.84 -12.98
C ALA A 121 -9.15 3.54 -14.33
N ASP A 122 -8.63 2.80 -15.32
CA ASP A 122 -8.39 3.31 -16.68
C ASP A 122 -9.66 3.33 -17.54
N ALA A 123 -10.61 2.40 -17.30
CA ALA A 123 -11.84 2.28 -18.07
C ALA A 123 -12.82 3.46 -17.88
N GLY A 124 -12.72 4.19 -16.77
CA GLY A 124 -13.62 5.31 -16.45
C GLY A 124 -13.19 6.68 -17.01
N TRP A 125 -12.00 6.81 -17.61
CA TRP A 125 -11.45 8.12 -18.00
C TRP A 125 -11.11 8.25 -19.48
N GLY A 126 -11.09 7.13 -20.24
CA GLY A 126 -10.86 7.14 -21.69
C GLY A 126 -12.12 7.13 -22.57
N ALA A 127 -13.31 6.96 -22.01
CA ALA A 127 -14.55 6.79 -22.78
C ALA A 127 -15.45 8.04 -22.88
N GLU A 128 -15.06 9.17 -22.27
CA GLU A 128 -15.88 10.39 -22.20
C GLU A 128 -15.22 11.63 -22.82
N GLN A 129 -14.10 11.48 -23.54
CA GLN A 129 -13.49 12.56 -24.31
C GLN A 129 -13.29 12.17 -25.78
N VAL A 130 -14.39 12.00 -26.51
CA VAL A 130 -14.51 12.32 -27.95
C VAL A 130 -15.96 12.69 -28.29
#